data_AF-A0A7W7VPX1-F1
#
_entry.id   AF-A0A7W7VPX1-F1
#
_cell.length_a   1.000
_cell.length_b   1.000
_cell.length_c   1.000
_cell.angle_alpha   90.00
_cell.angle_beta   90.00
_cell.angle_gamma   90.00
#
_symmetry.space_group_name_H-M   'P 1'
#
loop_
_entity.id
_entity.type
_entity.pdbx_description
1 polymer ?
#
loop_
_entity_poly.entity_id
_entity_poly.type
_entity_poly.pdbx_seq_one_letter_code
_entity_poly.pdbx_strand_id
1 'polypeptide(L)'
;MDFLVLGALTITHRGRSTAPTAAKDRAFLGELLAHPGEVVSTEHLADALWPDKLPADPANAVQVRASRLRTLLRSLTDSMDPTLLSRPGGYELSLGEAGTDLARLRRALSLAEEEKDPRAAAKILREGLALWRGEPFCDVPQTPCVLERVAHAQELRLSALETYADLTLSAGDVPPTLVAELTELADRTPLREPLHLRLMRALHASGRSAEALTRYERLRRTLRDELGTDPGPELRELHREILTSEPDTPERAVLQKAGETPTPVETAPGRARFGNRARRTAVAAVAVCLLLGAGLWLWLPRQDRMPPEAHLVRPIPGDRSRLARDVTYPDGSTVRAGETFVKTWQLDNVGTVPWRDRYLYRQWPWDGEDLCQTEHRSVRVPDTDPGGSALVSVEVRAPMEPTRCKVYWKMVDADGNHFMPHLSGIFFDVTVVR
;
A
#
# COMPACT_ATOMS: atom_id res chain seq x y z
N MET A 1 -5.54 -22.19 6.42
CA MET A 1 -4.39 -21.94 5.51
C MET A 1 -4.31 -20.44 5.30
N ASP A 2 -3.13 -19.87 5.11
CA ASP A 2 -2.97 -18.44 4.91
C ASP A 2 -2.15 -18.12 3.66
N PHE A 3 -2.63 -17.14 2.90
CA PHE A 3 -1.92 -16.54 1.78
C PHE A 3 -1.29 -15.24 2.24
N LEU A 4 0.02 -15.20 2.14
CA LEU A 4 0.87 -14.16 2.66
C LEU A 4 1.30 -13.28 1.49
N VAL A 5 0.71 -12.10 1.34
CA VAL A 5 0.88 -11.19 0.20
C VAL A 5 1.47 -9.82 0.59
N LEU A 6 1.50 -9.49 1.88
CA LEU A 6 2.17 -8.28 2.41
C LEU A 6 3.70 -8.46 2.49
N GLY A 7 4.30 -8.82 1.36
CA GLY A 7 5.70 -9.21 1.18
C GLY A 7 5.81 -10.21 0.02
N ALA A 8 6.85 -11.05 0.04
CA ALA A 8 6.97 -12.16 -0.90
C ALA A 8 5.79 -13.13 -0.78
N LEU A 9 5.19 -13.51 -1.92
CA LEU A 9 4.01 -14.36 -1.96
C LEU A 9 4.33 -15.75 -1.39
N THR A 10 3.63 -16.11 -0.31
CA THR A 10 3.82 -17.37 0.41
C THR A 10 2.47 -17.97 0.80
N ILE A 11 2.38 -19.29 0.84
CA ILE A 11 1.24 -20.03 1.38
C ILE A 11 1.70 -20.76 2.64
N THR A 12 1.04 -20.52 3.76
CA THR A 12 1.35 -21.20 5.02
C THR A 12 0.18 -22.07 5.49
N HIS A 13 0.51 -23.27 5.95
CA HIS A 13 -0.47 -24.19 6.52
C HIS A 13 0.19 -25.12 7.54
N ARG A 14 -0.31 -25.11 8.79
CA ARG A 14 0.16 -25.98 9.88
C ARG A 14 1.68 -26.00 10.03
N GLY A 15 2.30 -24.82 10.03
CA GLY A 15 3.76 -24.66 10.15
C GLY A 15 4.57 -24.94 8.88
N ARG A 16 3.95 -25.40 7.80
CA ARG A 16 4.58 -25.51 6.48
C ARG A 16 4.43 -24.21 5.71
N SER A 17 5.45 -23.87 4.93
CA SER A 17 5.49 -22.69 4.07
C SER A 17 5.91 -23.11 2.67
N THR A 18 5.18 -22.68 1.65
CA THR A 18 5.48 -22.96 0.25
C THR A 18 5.00 -21.84 -0.65
N ALA A 19 5.48 -21.81 -1.90
CA ALA A 19 4.97 -20.92 -2.92
C ALA A 19 5.25 -21.53 -4.31
N PRO A 20 4.51 -21.14 -5.35
CA PRO A 20 4.90 -21.48 -6.72
C PRO A 20 6.32 -21.01 -7.03
N THR A 21 7.17 -21.90 -7.53
CA THR A 21 8.58 -21.58 -7.81
C THR A 21 8.77 -20.94 -9.19
N ALA A 22 8.00 -21.38 -10.19
CA ALA A 22 8.06 -20.80 -11.52
C ALA A 22 7.35 -19.44 -11.56
N ALA A 23 7.98 -18.44 -12.19
CA ALA A 23 7.46 -17.08 -12.26
C ALA A 23 6.02 -16.98 -12.80
N LYS A 24 5.67 -17.81 -13.81
CA LYS A 24 4.32 -17.85 -14.38
C LYS A 24 3.28 -18.53 -13.47
N ASP A 25 3.68 -19.56 -12.73
CA ASP A 25 2.78 -20.20 -11.77
C ASP A 25 2.56 -19.27 -10.56
N ARG A 26 3.57 -18.47 -10.20
CA ARG A 26 3.49 -17.41 -9.18
C ARG A 26 2.61 -16.24 -9.64
N ALA A 27 2.80 -15.76 -10.87
CA ALA A 27 1.95 -14.74 -11.48
C ALA A 27 0.49 -15.17 -11.54
N PHE A 28 0.22 -16.43 -11.93
CA PHE A 28 -1.13 -16.97 -11.98
C PHE A 28 -1.82 -16.93 -10.61
N LEU A 29 -1.12 -17.35 -9.55
CA LEU A 29 -1.64 -17.24 -8.19
C LEU A 29 -1.78 -15.77 -7.73
N GLY A 30 -0.82 -14.92 -8.08
CA GLY A 30 -0.87 -13.49 -7.78
C GLY A 30 -2.10 -12.81 -8.37
N GLU A 31 -2.41 -13.11 -9.63
CA GLU A 31 -3.57 -12.57 -10.35
C GLU A 31 -4.90 -12.98 -9.70
N LEU A 32 -5.00 -14.24 -9.25
CA LEU A 32 -6.16 -14.73 -8.51
C LEU A 32 -6.27 -14.10 -7.11
N LEU A 33 -5.14 -13.88 -6.42
CA LEU A 33 -5.12 -13.22 -5.11
C LEU A 33 -5.35 -11.70 -5.20
N ALA A 34 -5.12 -11.10 -6.37
CA ALA A 34 -5.54 -9.74 -6.69
C ALA A 34 -7.06 -9.63 -6.92
N HIS A 35 -7.77 -10.77 -7.06
CA HIS A 35 -9.23 -10.86 -7.24
C HIS A 35 -9.84 -11.95 -6.32
N PRO A 36 -9.69 -11.82 -4.99
CA PRO A 36 -10.07 -12.88 -4.08
C PRO A 36 -11.59 -13.10 -4.09
N GLY A 37 -12.02 -14.33 -4.39
CA GLY A 37 -13.45 -14.70 -4.45
C GLY A 37 -14.15 -14.33 -5.76
N GLU A 38 -13.43 -13.84 -6.76
CA GLU A 38 -13.98 -13.48 -8.07
C GLU A 38 -13.50 -14.44 -9.18
N VAL A 39 -14.26 -14.48 -10.27
CA VAL A 39 -13.89 -15.22 -11.48
C VAL A 39 -12.97 -14.38 -12.33
N VAL A 40 -11.72 -14.82 -12.48
CA VAL A 40 -10.75 -14.23 -13.41
C VAL A 40 -10.83 -14.99 -14.74
N SER A 41 -11.03 -14.26 -15.84
CA SER A 41 -11.22 -14.89 -17.16
C SER A 41 -9.94 -15.56 -17.67
N THR A 42 -10.10 -16.60 -18.49
CA THR A 42 -8.97 -17.32 -19.08
C THR A 42 -8.15 -16.42 -20.02
N GLU A 43 -8.83 -15.51 -20.72
CA GLU A 43 -8.21 -14.51 -21.59
C GLU A 43 -7.34 -13.54 -20.79
N HIS A 44 -7.90 -12.93 -19.73
CA HIS A 44 -7.15 -12.05 -18.84
C HIS A 44 -5.94 -12.74 -18.21
N LEU A 45 -6.12 -13.97 -17.73
CA LEU A 45 -5.02 -14.77 -17.20
C LEU A 45 -3.95 -15.06 -18.26
N ALA A 46 -4.33 -15.23 -19.52
CA ALA A 46 -3.35 -15.42 -20.59
C ALA A 46 -2.57 -14.12 -20.87
N ASP A 47 -3.25 -13.00 -21.02
CA ASP A 47 -2.62 -11.71 -21.29
C ASP A 47 -1.68 -11.28 -20.16
N ALA A 48 -2.13 -11.44 -18.91
CA ALA A 48 -1.33 -11.17 -17.72
C ALA A 48 -0.06 -12.03 -17.63
N LEU A 49 -0.12 -13.29 -18.05
CA LEU A 49 1.00 -14.24 -18.00
C LEU A 49 1.96 -14.16 -19.20
N TRP A 50 1.50 -13.62 -20.32
CA TRP A 50 2.22 -13.56 -21.59
C TRP A 50 2.01 -12.22 -22.32
N PRO A 51 2.38 -11.08 -21.70
CA PRO A 51 2.09 -9.75 -22.24
C PRO A 51 2.75 -9.49 -23.60
N ASP A 52 3.94 -10.08 -23.82
CA ASP A 52 4.69 -9.85 -25.07
C ASP A 52 4.20 -10.75 -26.21
N LYS A 53 3.88 -12.00 -25.90
CA LYS A 53 3.54 -13.03 -26.89
C LYS A 53 2.80 -14.20 -26.27
N LEU A 54 1.55 -14.33 -26.67
CA LEU A 54 0.70 -15.47 -26.32
C LEU A 54 1.28 -16.80 -26.84
N PRO A 55 1.11 -17.90 -26.08
CA PRO A 55 1.42 -19.24 -26.58
C PRO A 55 0.44 -19.64 -27.70
N ALA A 56 0.78 -20.69 -28.45
CA ALA A 56 -0.07 -21.18 -29.55
C ALA A 56 -1.49 -21.59 -29.11
N ASP A 57 -1.63 -22.05 -27.87
CA ASP A 57 -2.91 -22.33 -27.22
C ASP A 57 -2.92 -21.71 -25.81
N PRO A 58 -3.42 -20.47 -25.67
CA PRO A 58 -3.50 -19.77 -24.39
C PRO A 58 -4.37 -20.48 -23.36
N ALA A 59 -5.51 -21.04 -23.79
CA ALA A 59 -6.44 -21.71 -22.88
C ALA A 59 -5.81 -22.94 -22.24
N ASN A 60 -5.16 -23.80 -23.04
CA ASN A 60 -4.44 -24.96 -22.50
C ASN A 60 -3.25 -24.53 -21.62
N ALA A 61 -2.54 -23.47 -22.00
CA ALA A 61 -1.43 -22.95 -21.19
C ALA A 61 -1.90 -22.48 -19.80
N VAL A 62 -3.05 -21.80 -19.70
CA VAL A 62 -3.67 -21.41 -18.42
C VAL A 62 -4.15 -22.65 -17.64
N GLN A 63 -4.79 -23.62 -18.30
CA GLN A 63 -5.24 -24.87 -17.67
C GLN A 63 -4.10 -25.66 -17.00
N VAL A 64 -2.92 -25.70 -17.61
CA VAL A 64 -1.73 -26.32 -17.00
C VAL A 64 -1.36 -25.64 -15.67
N ARG A 65 -1.50 -24.31 -15.58
CA ARG A 65 -1.11 -23.52 -14.40
C ARG A 65 -2.15 -23.75 -13.30
N ALA A 66 -3.42 -23.77 -13.66
CA ALA A 66 -4.52 -24.16 -12.77
C ALA A 66 -4.32 -25.58 -12.20
N SER A 67 -3.92 -26.54 -13.02
CA SER A 67 -3.63 -27.92 -12.58
C SER A 67 -2.47 -28.00 -11.59
N ARG A 68 -1.39 -27.24 -11.84
CA ARG A 68 -0.25 -27.12 -10.93
C ARG A 68 -0.62 -26.48 -9.61
N LEU A 69 -1.40 -25.39 -9.64
CA LEU A 69 -1.87 -24.74 -8.42
C LEU A 69 -2.76 -25.68 -7.59
N ARG A 70 -3.69 -26.41 -8.21
CA ARG A 70 -4.51 -27.43 -7.52
C ARG A 70 -3.64 -28.51 -6.86
N THR A 71 -2.60 -28.95 -7.55
CA THR A 71 -1.66 -29.95 -7.00
C THR A 71 -0.88 -29.38 -5.82
N LEU A 72 -0.44 -28.13 -5.90
CA LEU A 72 0.22 -27.43 -4.79
C LEU A 72 -0.72 -27.32 -3.57
N LEU A 73 -1.95 -26.87 -3.76
CA LEU A 73 -2.92 -26.72 -2.66
C LEU A 73 -3.23 -28.06 -1.97
N ARG A 74 -3.49 -29.12 -2.76
CA ARG A 74 -3.71 -30.48 -2.22
C ARG A 74 -2.49 -31.04 -1.47
N SER A 75 -1.27 -30.65 -1.84
CA SER A 75 -0.08 -31.09 -1.12
C SER A 75 0.04 -30.52 0.30
N LEU A 76 -0.68 -29.43 0.57
CA LEU A 76 -0.66 -28.74 1.87
C LEU A 76 -1.78 -29.18 2.79
N THR A 77 -2.93 -29.59 2.25
CA THR A 77 -4.12 -29.95 3.02
C THR A 77 -4.97 -30.97 2.28
N ASP A 78 -5.55 -31.93 3.02
CA ASP A 78 -6.59 -32.84 2.52
C ASP A 78 -7.99 -32.17 2.56
N SER A 79 -8.08 -30.95 3.12
CA SER A 79 -9.30 -30.14 3.08
C SER A 79 -9.63 -29.71 1.65
N MET A 80 -10.92 -29.53 1.39
CA MET A 80 -11.40 -28.93 0.15
C MET A 80 -11.21 -27.41 0.10
N ASP A 81 -10.80 -26.77 1.20
CA ASP A 81 -10.55 -25.34 1.26
C ASP A 81 -9.08 -25.02 1.65
N PRO A 82 -8.43 -24.05 0.98
CA PRO A 82 -8.90 -23.29 -0.18
C PRO A 82 -8.87 -24.11 -1.48
N THR A 83 -9.70 -23.74 -2.48
CA THR A 83 -9.79 -24.45 -3.76
C THR A 83 -9.84 -23.51 -4.97
N LEU A 84 -9.29 -24.01 -6.08
CA LEU A 84 -9.36 -23.36 -7.38
C LEU A 84 -10.52 -23.93 -8.20
N LEU A 85 -11.63 -23.20 -8.23
CA LEU A 85 -12.84 -23.56 -8.96
C LEU A 85 -12.69 -23.21 -10.45
N SER A 86 -13.06 -24.16 -11.31
CA SER A 86 -13.31 -23.86 -12.72
C SER A 86 -14.72 -23.30 -12.84
N ARG A 87 -14.85 -22.09 -13.36
CA ARG A 87 -16.14 -21.43 -13.64
C ARG A 87 -16.30 -21.25 -15.14
N PRO A 88 -17.52 -21.03 -15.65
CA PRO A 88 -17.71 -20.63 -17.04
C PRO A 88 -16.81 -19.42 -17.37
N GLY A 89 -15.94 -19.56 -18.36
CA GLY A 89 -15.03 -18.50 -18.82
C GLY A 89 -13.73 -18.30 -18.04
N GLY A 90 -13.54 -18.94 -16.89
CA GLY A 90 -12.36 -18.63 -16.05
C GLY A 90 -12.18 -19.45 -14.78
N TYR A 91 -11.44 -18.87 -13.85
CA TYR A 91 -11.05 -19.49 -12.60
C TYR A 91 -11.32 -18.57 -11.42
N GLU A 92 -11.79 -19.16 -10.32
CA GLU A 92 -12.03 -18.48 -9.06
C GLU A 92 -11.19 -19.17 -7.98
N LEU A 93 -10.38 -18.40 -7.26
CA LEU A 93 -9.72 -18.91 -6.06
C LEU A 93 -10.64 -18.67 -4.86
N SER A 94 -11.39 -19.70 -4.50
CA SER A 94 -12.21 -19.68 -3.29
C SER A 94 -11.33 -19.97 -2.08
N LEU A 95 -11.26 -18.98 -1.18
CA LEU A 95 -10.44 -19.08 0.02
C LEU A 95 -11.12 -19.88 1.14
N GLY A 96 -12.46 -19.94 1.19
CA GLY A 96 -13.19 -20.58 2.28
C GLY A 96 -12.77 -20.00 3.65
N GLU A 97 -12.36 -20.86 4.58
CA GLU A 97 -11.78 -20.44 5.87
C GLU A 97 -10.34 -19.91 5.77
N ALA A 98 -9.67 -20.09 4.63
CA ALA A 98 -8.37 -19.50 4.41
C ALA A 98 -8.47 -17.97 4.30
N GLY A 99 -7.41 -17.28 4.70
CA GLY A 99 -7.36 -15.83 4.63
C GLY A 99 -6.12 -15.33 3.89
N THR A 100 -6.16 -14.06 3.52
CA THR A 100 -4.94 -13.32 3.20
C THR A 100 -4.49 -12.50 4.41
N ASP A 101 -3.19 -12.29 4.56
CA ASP A 101 -2.66 -11.36 5.56
C ASP A 101 -3.12 -9.91 5.30
N LEU A 102 -3.34 -9.53 4.05
CA LEU A 102 -4.01 -8.27 3.68
C LEU A 102 -5.44 -8.17 4.25
N ALA A 103 -6.26 -9.22 4.10
CA ALA A 103 -7.62 -9.23 4.66
C ALA A 103 -7.62 -9.22 6.19
N ARG A 104 -6.58 -9.79 6.83
CA ARG A 104 -6.39 -9.73 8.29
C ARG A 104 -6.01 -8.33 8.76
N LEU A 105 -5.12 -7.62 8.06
CA LEU A 105 -4.82 -6.21 8.34
C LEU A 105 -6.09 -5.35 8.23
N ARG A 106 -6.92 -5.58 7.20
CA ARG A 106 -8.21 -4.88 7.05
C ARG A 106 -9.15 -5.15 8.22
N ARG A 107 -9.28 -6.41 8.66
CA ARG A 107 -10.06 -6.75 9.85
C ARG A 107 -9.52 -6.09 11.12
N ALA A 108 -8.20 -6.00 11.28
CA ALA A 108 -7.60 -5.35 12.43
C ALA A 108 -7.99 -3.86 12.50
N LEU A 109 -8.08 -3.18 11.36
CA LEU A 109 -8.61 -1.81 11.28
C LEU A 109 -10.06 -1.73 11.75
N SER A 110 -10.96 -2.54 11.19
CA SER A 110 -12.37 -2.53 11.58
C SER A 110 -12.57 -2.87 13.06
N LEU A 111 -11.85 -3.87 13.58
CA LEU A 111 -11.92 -4.24 14.99
C LEU A 111 -11.39 -3.13 15.92
N ALA A 112 -10.35 -2.41 15.51
CA ALA A 112 -9.81 -1.29 16.27
C ALA A 112 -10.76 -0.08 16.28
N GLU A 113 -11.55 0.14 15.22
CA GLU A 113 -12.58 1.19 15.17
C GLU A 113 -13.77 0.88 16.10
N GLU A 114 -14.14 -0.39 16.24
CA GLU A 114 -15.22 -0.84 17.12
C GLU A 114 -14.80 -0.92 18.61
N GLU A 115 -13.49 -1.01 18.87
CA GLU A 115 -12.92 -1.11 20.20
C GLU A 115 -12.98 0.23 20.94
N LYS A 116 -13.46 0.20 22.19
CA LYS A 116 -13.67 1.40 23.01
C LYS A 116 -12.44 1.75 23.84
N ASP A 117 -11.62 0.78 24.22
CA ASP A 117 -10.37 1.03 24.92
C ASP A 117 -9.26 1.39 23.91
N PRO A 118 -8.73 2.63 23.90
CA PRO A 118 -7.70 3.04 22.97
C PRO A 118 -6.43 2.16 23.01
N ARG A 119 -6.10 1.60 24.19
CA ARG A 119 -4.93 0.72 24.33
C ARG A 119 -5.17 -0.64 23.69
N ALA A 120 -6.38 -1.19 23.86
CA ALA A 120 -6.78 -2.42 23.19
C ALA A 120 -6.84 -2.23 21.66
N ALA A 121 -7.41 -1.12 21.19
CA ALA A 121 -7.45 -0.76 19.76
C ALA A 121 -6.03 -0.65 19.17
N ALA A 122 -5.12 0.03 19.87
CA ALA A 122 -3.72 0.16 19.45
C ALA A 122 -3.02 -1.21 19.37
N LYS A 123 -3.29 -2.12 20.31
CA LYS A 123 -2.73 -3.48 20.29
C LYS A 123 -3.22 -4.27 19.08
N ILE A 124 -4.51 -4.22 18.76
CA ILE A 124 -5.10 -4.87 17.57
C ILE A 124 -4.42 -4.36 16.30
N LEU A 125 -4.27 -3.05 16.15
CA LEU A 125 -3.58 -2.46 15.00
C LEU A 125 -2.11 -2.87 14.93
N ARG A 126 -1.41 -2.95 16.07
CA ARG A 126 -0.01 -3.38 16.09
C ARG A 126 0.14 -4.80 15.59
N GLU A 127 -0.74 -5.71 16.01
CA GLU A 127 -0.77 -7.10 15.53
C GLU A 127 -1.07 -7.16 14.03
N GLY A 128 -2.02 -6.36 13.53
CA GLY A 128 -2.31 -6.24 12.11
C GLY A 128 -1.12 -5.72 11.29
N LEU A 129 -0.48 -4.62 11.74
CA LEU A 129 0.68 -4.02 11.08
C LEU A 129 1.90 -4.97 11.09
N ALA A 130 2.04 -5.84 12.10
CA ALA A 130 3.10 -6.84 12.16
C ALA A 130 3.00 -7.93 11.07
N LEU A 131 1.86 -8.02 10.36
CA LEU A 131 1.71 -8.89 9.19
C LEU A 131 2.54 -8.42 7.99
N TRP A 132 2.94 -7.14 7.97
CA TRP A 132 3.73 -6.55 6.91
C TRP A 132 5.19 -7.02 6.98
N ARG A 133 5.64 -7.76 5.98
CA ARG A 133 6.99 -8.34 5.91
C ARG A 133 7.90 -7.66 4.89
N GLY A 134 7.35 -6.86 3.99
CA GLY A 134 8.07 -6.19 2.92
C GLY A 134 7.13 -5.60 1.88
N GLU A 135 7.66 -5.22 0.73
CA GLU A 135 6.83 -4.71 -0.37
C GLU A 135 5.79 -5.77 -0.81
N PRO A 136 4.49 -5.43 -0.87
CA PRO A 136 3.46 -6.41 -1.22
C PRO A 136 3.71 -7.04 -2.59
N PHE A 137 3.46 -8.33 -2.72
CA PHE A 137 3.64 -9.08 -3.98
C PHE A 137 5.04 -8.93 -4.62
N CYS A 138 6.09 -8.65 -3.84
CA CYS A 138 7.39 -8.21 -4.40
C CYS A 138 8.09 -9.21 -5.32
N ASP A 139 7.75 -10.50 -5.23
CA ASP A 139 8.29 -11.56 -6.08
C ASP A 139 7.32 -12.04 -7.16
N VAL A 140 6.16 -11.38 -7.28
CA VAL A 140 5.15 -11.63 -8.31
C VAL A 140 5.35 -10.64 -9.46
N PRO A 141 5.25 -11.08 -10.73
CA PRO A 141 5.19 -10.17 -11.86
C PRO A 141 4.10 -9.10 -11.69
N GLN A 142 4.48 -7.84 -11.93
CA GLN A 142 3.66 -6.66 -11.63
C GLN A 142 2.67 -6.36 -12.77
N THR A 143 1.63 -7.17 -12.88
CA THR A 143 0.49 -6.92 -13.78
C THR A 143 -0.32 -5.71 -13.30
N PRO A 144 -1.13 -5.05 -14.14
CA PRO A 144 -1.94 -3.91 -13.72
C PRO A 144 -2.80 -4.19 -12.46
N CYS A 145 -3.44 -5.35 -12.40
CA CYS A 145 -4.26 -5.74 -11.24
C CYS A 145 -3.42 -6.03 -9.99
N VAL A 146 -2.24 -6.63 -10.12
CA VAL A 146 -1.30 -6.80 -9.00
C VAL A 146 -0.84 -5.43 -8.50
N LEU A 147 -0.50 -4.49 -9.40
CA LEU A 147 -0.12 -3.12 -9.03
C LEU A 147 -1.24 -2.37 -8.31
N GLU A 148 -2.49 -2.48 -8.77
CA GLU A 148 -3.66 -1.94 -8.08
C GLU A 148 -3.78 -2.53 -6.67
N ARG A 149 -3.62 -3.86 -6.54
CA ARG A 149 -3.66 -4.53 -5.25
C ARG A 149 -2.52 -4.12 -4.31
N VAL A 150 -1.32 -3.89 -4.83
CA VAL A 150 -0.17 -3.36 -4.09
C VAL A 150 -0.48 -1.95 -3.58
N ALA A 151 -0.98 -1.06 -4.45
CA ALA A 151 -1.36 0.30 -4.07
C ALA A 151 -2.44 0.30 -2.98
N HIS A 152 -3.45 -0.57 -3.10
CA HIS A 152 -4.48 -0.75 -2.07
C HIS A 152 -3.89 -1.21 -0.72
N ALA A 153 -2.97 -2.18 -0.74
CA ALA A 153 -2.29 -2.63 0.48
C ALA A 153 -1.47 -1.50 1.13
N GLN A 154 -0.80 -0.67 0.33
CA GLN A 154 -0.02 0.48 0.81
C GLN A 154 -0.92 1.54 1.46
N GLU A 155 -2.06 1.87 0.85
CA GLU A 155 -3.04 2.79 1.46
C GLU A 155 -3.62 2.24 2.76
N LEU A 156 -3.91 0.93 2.80
CA LEU A 156 -4.39 0.27 4.03
C LEU A 156 -3.35 0.33 5.17
N ARG A 157 -2.07 0.11 4.86
CA ARG A 157 -0.98 0.26 5.83
C ARG A 157 -0.90 1.69 6.34
N LEU A 158 -1.05 2.66 5.45
CA LEU A 158 -0.99 4.08 5.80
C LEU A 158 -2.12 4.46 6.75
N SER A 159 -3.36 4.08 6.45
CA SER A 159 -4.50 4.28 7.35
C SER A 159 -4.31 3.59 8.70
N ALA A 160 -3.84 2.33 8.70
CA ALA A 160 -3.57 1.60 9.94
C ALA A 160 -2.49 2.26 10.80
N LEU A 161 -1.41 2.78 10.19
CA LEU A 161 -0.35 3.44 10.92
C LEU A 161 -0.76 4.83 11.43
N GLU A 162 -1.56 5.58 10.66
CA GLU A 162 -2.12 6.87 11.10
C GLU A 162 -3.02 6.69 12.33
N THR A 163 -3.95 5.73 12.29
CA THR A 163 -4.83 5.42 13.43
C THR A 163 -4.03 4.92 14.63
N TYR A 164 -3.05 4.03 14.40
CA TYR A 164 -2.18 3.53 15.47
C TYR A 164 -1.36 4.64 16.12
N ALA A 165 -0.83 5.57 15.33
CA ALA A 165 -0.10 6.73 15.82
C ALA A 165 -0.99 7.63 16.68
N ASP A 166 -2.22 7.92 16.24
CA ASP A 166 -3.14 8.77 17.00
C ASP A 166 -3.52 8.15 18.36
N LEU A 167 -3.80 6.84 18.37
CA LEU A 167 -4.13 6.11 19.61
C LEU A 167 -2.96 6.10 20.59
N THR A 168 -1.75 5.79 20.11
CA THR A 168 -0.55 5.71 20.97
C THR A 168 -0.08 7.07 21.47
N LEU A 169 -0.12 8.10 20.61
CA LEU A 169 0.18 9.49 21.01
C LEU A 169 -0.81 9.99 22.06
N SER A 170 -2.11 9.74 21.89
CA SER A 170 -3.15 10.15 22.85
C SER A 170 -3.02 9.41 24.19
N ALA A 171 -2.56 8.15 24.16
CA ALA A 171 -2.33 7.36 25.36
C ALA A 171 -1.01 7.72 26.09
N GLY A 172 -0.15 8.54 25.49
CA GLY A 172 1.19 8.85 26.01
C GLY A 172 2.17 7.68 26.00
N ASP A 173 1.86 6.61 25.25
CA ASP A 173 2.64 5.39 25.17
C ASP A 173 3.21 5.23 23.75
N VAL A 174 4.20 6.06 23.42
CA VAL A 174 4.79 6.14 22.08
C VAL A 174 5.82 5.01 21.90
N PRO A 175 5.59 4.04 21.01
CA PRO A 175 6.53 2.95 20.81
C PRO A 175 7.82 3.45 20.13
N PRO A 176 8.99 2.91 20.48
CA PRO A 176 10.26 3.32 19.85
C PRO A 176 10.30 3.13 18.33
N THR A 177 9.55 2.17 17.79
CA THR A 177 9.50 1.87 16.37
C THR A 177 8.64 2.86 15.57
N LEU A 178 7.70 3.57 16.22
CA LEU A 178 6.71 4.40 15.54
C LEU A 178 7.36 5.51 14.72
N VAL A 179 8.41 6.14 15.25
CA VAL A 179 9.13 7.21 14.54
C VAL A 179 9.74 6.69 13.23
N ALA A 180 10.32 5.48 13.24
CA ALA A 180 10.93 4.90 12.05
C ALA A 180 9.87 4.54 11.00
N GLU A 181 8.75 3.96 11.42
CA GLU A 181 7.63 3.61 10.53
C GLU A 181 6.98 4.85 9.91
N LEU A 182 6.72 5.90 10.71
CA LEU A 182 6.18 7.17 10.22
C LEU A 182 7.17 7.90 9.31
N THR A 183 8.47 7.81 9.59
CA THR A 183 9.51 8.37 8.73
C THR A 183 9.51 7.72 7.35
N GLU A 184 9.45 6.38 7.29
CA GLU A 184 9.38 5.63 6.04
C GLU A 184 8.20 6.10 5.17
N LEU A 185 7.00 6.19 5.77
CA LEU A 185 5.80 6.62 5.03
C LEU A 185 5.86 8.10 4.64
N ALA A 186 6.39 8.98 5.50
CA ALA A 186 6.51 10.40 5.23
C ALA A 186 7.49 10.69 4.09
N ASP A 187 8.57 9.92 3.99
CA ASP A 187 9.52 10.03 2.89
C ASP A 187 8.93 9.49 1.56
N ARG A 188 8.02 8.49 1.61
CA ARG A 188 7.28 7.99 0.43
C ARG A 188 6.12 8.91 -0.01
N THR A 189 5.52 9.65 0.92
CA THR A 189 4.37 10.54 0.67
C THR A 189 4.67 11.97 1.13
N PRO A 190 5.68 12.63 0.52
CA PRO A 190 6.28 13.85 1.07
C PRO A 190 5.31 15.04 1.19
N LEU A 191 4.19 15.03 0.46
CA LEU A 191 3.17 16.08 0.47
C LEU A 191 2.01 15.82 1.45
N ARG A 192 1.98 14.68 2.16
CA ARG A 192 0.89 14.31 3.08
C ARG A 192 1.13 14.94 4.46
N GLU A 193 0.75 16.20 4.61
CA GLU A 193 0.90 16.98 5.85
C GLU A 193 0.45 16.26 7.14
N PRO A 194 -0.69 15.53 7.18
CA PRO A 194 -1.13 14.83 8.40
C PRO A 194 -0.14 13.77 8.91
N LEU A 195 0.65 13.19 8.01
CA LEU A 195 1.65 12.18 8.36
C LEU A 195 2.88 12.83 8.99
N HIS A 196 3.31 13.96 8.44
CA HIS A 196 4.38 14.77 9.03
C HIS A 196 3.99 15.33 10.40
N LEU A 197 2.72 15.71 10.59
CA LEU A 197 2.19 16.15 11.88
C LEU A 197 2.37 15.05 12.95
N ARG A 198 1.93 13.82 12.65
CA ARG A 198 2.09 12.66 13.55
C ARG A 198 3.56 12.35 13.82
N LEU A 199 4.41 12.40 12.79
CA LEU A 199 5.85 12.18 12.93
C LEU A 199 6.49 13.25 13.84
N MET A 200 6.15 14.52 13.65
CA MET A 200 6.64 15.60 14.51
C MET A 200 6.18 15.44 15.96
N ARG A 201 4.91 15.06 16.19
CA ARG A 201 4.40 14.76 17.54
C ARG A 201 5.15 13.59 18.19
N ALA A 202 5.35 12.50 17.45
CA ALA A 202 6.07 11.32 17.94
C ALA A 202 7.54 11.63 18.26
N LEU A 203 8.21 12.41 17.40
CA LEU A 203 9.58 12.88 17.63
C LEU A 203 9.66 13.76 18.89
N HIS A 204 8.75 14.73 19.03
CA HIS A 204 8.72 15.62 20.18
C HIS A 204 8.46 14.84 21.49
N ALA A 205 7.45 13.97 21.50
CA ALA A 205 7.13 13.10 22.65
C ALA A 205 8.28 12.15 23.03
N SER A 206 9.18 11.86 22.08
CA SER A 206 10.39 11.05 22.30
C SER A 206 11.62 11.87 22.70
N GLY A 207 11.47 13.17 23.02
CA GLY A 207 12.58 14.08 23.35
C GLY A 207 13.44 14.49 22.15
N ARG A 208 12.98 14.26 20.92
CA ARG A 208 13.72 14.50 19.66
C ARG A 208 13.21 15.76 18.94
N SER A 209 12.96 16.82 19.69
CA SER A 209 12.40 18.09 19.19
C SER A 209 13.20 18.71 18.04
N ALA A 210 14.54 18.65 18.07
CA ALA A 210 15.38 19.17 16.99
C ALA A 210 15.13 18.47 15.63
N GLU A 211 14.87 17.17 15.66
CA GLU A 211 14.52 16.40 14.46
C GLU A 211 13.10 16.72 13.98
N ALA A 212 12.15 16.97 14.90
CA ALA A 212 10.81 17.42 14.54
C ALA A 212 10.83 18.78 13.81
N LEU A 213 11.61 19.74 14.31
CA LEU A 213 11.80 21.05 13.66
C LEU A 213 12.49 20.91 12.29
N THR A 214 13.48 20.03 12.18
CA THR A 214 14.13 19.72 10.89
C THR A 214 13.14 19.13 9.88
N ARG A 215 12.23 18.26 10.34
CA ARG A 215 11.16 17.69 9.49
C ARG A 215 10.19 18.75 9.00
N TYR A 216 9.77 19.67 9.87
CA TYR A 216 8.94 20.81 9.48
C TYR A 216 9.59 21.65 8.38
N GLU A 217 10.85 22.04 8.54
CA GLU A 217 11.55 22.87 7.54
C GLU A 217 11.82 22.14 6.21
N ARG A 218 11.97 20.81 6.26
CA ARG A 218 12.02 19.99 5.03
C ARG A 218 10.68 20.00 4.32
N LEU A 219 9.59 19.72 5.03
CA LEU A 219 8.23 19.73 4.47
C LEU A 219 7.87 21.11 3.92
N ARG A 220 8.15 22.19 4.66
CA ARG A 220 7.87 23.57 4.22
C ARG A 220 8.56 23.90 2.89
N ARG A 221 9.81 23.49 2.70
CA ARG A 221 10.51 23.65 1.41
C ARG A 221 9.84 22.83 0.33
N THR A 222 9.54 21.56 0.59
CA THR A 222 8.84 20.71 -0.38
C THR A 222 7.47 21.25 -0.78
N LEU A 223 6.63 21.71 0.16
CA LEU A 223 5.33 22.32 -0.17
C LEU A 223 5.47 23.61 -0.99
N ARG A 224 6.48 24.42 -0.67
CA ARG A 224 6.78 25.64 -1.42
C ARG A 224 7.23 25.33 -2.85
N ASP A 225 8.16 24.40 -2.99
CA ASP A 225 8.79 24.06 -4.27
C ASP A 225 7.80 23.30 -5.18
N GLU A 226 7.04 22.36 -4.63
CA GLU A 226 6.12 21.50 -5.39
C GLU A 226 4.73 22.11 -5.56
N LEU A 227 4.21 22.79 -4.53
CA LEU A 227 2.82 23.27 -4.50
C LEU A 227 2.69 24.79 -4.49
N GLY A 228 3.76 25.55 -4.22
CA GLY A 228 3.69 27.00 -4.03
C GLY A 228 2.99 27.41 -2.74
N THR A 229 2.81 26.48 -1.79
CA THR A 229 2.07 26.70 -0.54
C THR A 229 2.98 26.63 0.68
N ASP A 230 2.53 27.24 1.79
CA ASP A 230 3.13 27.04 3.11
C ASP A 230 2.41 25.91 3.88
N PRO A 231 3.01 25.35 4.94
CA PRO A 231 2.36 24.38 5.80
C PRO A 231 1.03 24.87 6.38
N GLY A 232 0.09 23.93 6.54
CA GLY A 232 -1.23 24.14 7.11
C GLY A 232 -1.20 24.57 8.59
N PRO A 233 -2.35 25.01 9.13
CA PRO A 233 -2.44 25.59 10.47
C PRO A 233 -1.98 24.64 11.58
N GLU A 234 -2.35 23.36 11.52
CA GLU A 234 -2.00 22.38 12.57
C GLU A 234 -0.49 22.15 12.68
N LEU A 235 0.22 22.07 11.55
CA LEU A 235 1.68 21.94 11.52
C LEU A 235 2.38 23.21 12.00
N ARG A 236 1.86 24.39 11.64
CA ARG A 236 2.39 25.68 12.12
C ARG A 236 2.20 25.85 13.62
N GLU A 237 1.07 25.38 14.15
CA GLU A 237 0.81 25.37 15.59
C GLU A 237 1.80 24.47 16.31
N LEU A 238 1.91 23.20 15.89
CA LEU A 238 2.85 22.26 16.48
C LEU A 238 4.31 22.75 16.41
N HIS A 239 4.70 23.37 15.30
CA HIS A 239 6.03 23.98 15.18
C HIS A 239 6.25 25.07 16.24
N ARG A 240 5.25 25.92 16.50
CA ARG A 240 5.32 26.95 17.55
C ARG A 240 5.35 26.35 18.95
N GLU A 241 4.52 25.34 19.21
CA GLU A 241 4.51 24.60 20.47
C GLU A 241 5.90 24.02 20.77
N ILE A 242 6.54 23.36 19.79
CA ILE A 242 7.87 22.77 19.96
C ILE A 242 8.94 23.85 20.20
N LEU A 243 8.84 25.01 19.54
CA LEU A 243 9.79 26.13 19.75
C LEU A 243 9.65 26.82 21.11
N THR A 244 8.45 26.82 21.69
CA THR A 244 8.12 27.50 22.95
C THR A 244 8.15 26.58 24.16
N SER A 245 8.13 25.27 23.93
CA SER A 245 8.39 24.28 24.96
C SER A 245 9.78 24.52 25.56
N GLU A 246 9.88 24.54 26.89
CA GLU A 246 11.18 24.62 27.57
C GLU A 246 12.09 23.51 27.01
N PRO A 247 13.36 23.81 26.67
CA PRO A 247 14.26 22.80 26.15
C PRO A 247 14.32 21.65 27.15
N ASP A 248 14.02 20.45 26.67
CA ASP A 248 14.12 19.21 27.43
C ASP A 248 15.56 19.09 27.91
N THR A 249 15.81 19.57 29.13
CA THR A 249 17.12 19.48 29.74
C THR A 249 17.29 18.00 30.02
N PRO A 250 18.39 17.36 29.58
CA PRO A 250 18.61 15.92 29.74
C PRO A 250 18.47 15.42 31.19
N GLU A 251 18.46 16.33 32.17
CA GLU A 251 18.19 16.11 33.58
C GLU A 251 16.75 15.62 33.88
N ARG A 252 15.71 16.06 33.14
CA ARG A 252 14.32 15.60 33.38
C ARG A 252 14.11 14.13 32.99
N ALA A 253 14.71 13.67 31.89
CA ALA A 253 14.66 12.27 31.47
C ALA A 253 15.40 11.33 32.44
N VAL A 254 16.44 11.83 33.11
CA VAL A 254 17.18 11.08 34.15
C VAL A 254 16.40 11.04 35.46
N LEU A 255 15.72 12.12 35.85
CA LEU A 255 14.88 12.14 37.05
C LEU A 255 13.63 11.26 36.94
N GLN A 256 13.04 11.13 35.75
CA GLN A 256 11.90 10.24 35.51
C GLN A 256 12.29 8.76 35.52
N LYS A 257 13.52 8.41 35.12
CA LYS A 257 14.07 7.05 35.25
C LYS A 257 14.63 6.73 36.63
N ALA A 258 15.03 7.74 37.41
CA ALA A 258 15.62 7.57 38.75
C ALA A 258 14.58 7.34 39.85
N GLY A 259 13.28 7.40 39.54
CA GLY A 259 12.19 7.05 40.46
C GLY A 259 11.98 5.54 40.66
N GLU A 260 12.57 4.70 39.81
CA GLU A 260 12.63 3.25 40.03
C GLU A 260 13.95 2.89 40.73
N THR A 261 13.83 2.68 42.04
CA THR A 261 14.91 2.17 42.90
C THR A 261 15.49 0.88 42.30
N PRO A 262 16.77 0.83 41.90
CA PRO A 262 17.38 -0.41 41.45
C PRO A 262 17.62 -1.33 42.66
N THR A 263 17.07 -2.54 42.61
CA THR A 263 17.46 -3.63 43.49
C THR A 263 18.95 -3.93 43.29
N PRO A 264 19.76 -4.11 44.36
CA PRO A 264 21.20 -4.30 44.23
C PRO A 264 21.53 -5.61 43.50
N VAL A 265 22.30 -5.51 42.41
CA VAL A 265 22.95 -6.65 41.76
C VAL A 265 24.17 -7.03 42.59
N GLU A 266 24.16 -8.26 43.12
CA GLU A 266 25.26 -8.87 43.82
C GLU A 266 26.36 -9.27 42.83
N THR A 267 27.51 -8.60 42.91
CA THR A 267 28.73 -8.95 42.20
C THR A 267 29.58 -9.93 43.00
N ALA A 268 30.03 -11.02 42.37
CA ALA A 268 31.25 -11.72 42.76
C ALA A 268 31.95 -12.37 41.54
N PRO A 269 33.29 -12.57 41.57
CA PRO A 269 34.14 -12.40 40.41
C PRO A 269 34.83 -13.68 39.92
N GLY A 270 35.36 -13.66 38.69
CA GLY A 270 36.19 -14.75 38.16
C GLY A 270 37.01 -14.35 36.94
N ARG A 271 38.30 -14.06 37.16
CA ARG A 271 39.34 -13.80 36.16
C ARG A 271 39.58 -15.00 35.24
N ALA A 272 39.92 -14.74 33.97
CA ALA A 272 41.15 -15.28 33.36
C ALA A 272 41.54 -14.52 32.08
N ARG A 273 42.81 -14.10 32.04
CA ARG A 273 43.55 -13.56 30.90
C ARG A 273 44.00 -14.69 29.97
N PHE A 274 43.98 -14.47 28.67
CA PHE A 274 44.93 -14.97 27.64
C PHE A 274 44.57 -14.18 26.37
N GLY A 275 45.43 -13.60 25.53
CA GLY A 275 46.88 -13.57 25.37
C GLY A 275 47.11 -13.12 23.92
N ASN A 276 47.75 -11.97 23.70
CA ASN A 276 48.10 -11.45 22.38
C ASN A 276 49.07 -12.39 21.64
N ARG A 277 48.89 -12.59 20.31
CA ARG A 277 49.91 -12.31 19.26
C ARG A 277 49.54 -12.85 17.86
N ALA A 278 49.69 -11.94 16.89
CA ALA A 278 50.34 -12.10 15.57
C ALA A 278 49.55 -12.86 14.46
N ARG A 279 49.64 -12.55 13.17
CA ARG A 279 50.38 -11.57 12.36
C ARG A 279 49.73 -11.51 10.95
N ARG A 280 49.88 -10.35 10.32
CA ARG A 280 49.89 -10.00 8.88
C ARG A 280 50.14 -11.14 7.87
N THR A 281 49.30 -11.18 6.82
CA THR A 281 49.51 -11.45 5.35
C THR A 281 48.15 -11.97 4.81
N ALA A 282 47.57 -11.60 3.67
CA ALA A 282 48.13 -11.24 2.38
C ALA A 282 47.16 -10.34 1.58
N VAL A 283 47.69 -9.21 1.11
CA VAL A 283 47.23 -8.48 -0.09
C VAL A 283 47.91 -9.17 -1.26
N ALA A 284 47.21 -10.04 -2.02
CA ALA A 284 47.62 -10.53 -3.36
C ALA A 284 46.65 -11.59 -3.95
N ALA A 285 45.33 -11.34 -3.99
CA ALA A 285 44.40 -12.27 -4.66
C ALA A 285 43.30 -11.59 -5.51
N VAL A 286 43.35 -10.27 -5.70
CA VAL A 286 42.32 -9.53 -6.48
C VAL A 286 42.82 -9.12 -7.88
N ALA A 287 44.13 -9.24 -8.17
CA ALA A 287 44.71 -8.70 -9.40
C ALA A 287 44.77 -9.69 -10.59
N VAL A 288 44.47 -10.98 -10.41
CA VAL A 288 44.61 -11.98 -11.50
C VAL A 288 43.28 -12.34 -12.18
N CYS A 289 42.12 -12.03 -11.58
CA CYS A 289 40.82 -12.23 -12.24
C CYS A 289 40.44 -11.09 -13.20
N LEU A 290 41.12 -9.94 -13.15
CA LEU A 290 40.80 -8.76 -13.97
C LEU A 290 41.44 -8.77 -15.36
N LEU A 291 42.39 -9.67 -15.64
CA LEU A 291 43.14 -9.68 -16.91
C LEU A 291 42.78 -10.83 -17.87
N LEU A 292 41.91 -11.77 -17.46
CA LEU A 292 41.38 -12.82 -18.37
C LEU A 292 39.97 -12.53 -18.91
N GLY A 293 39.26 -11.52 -18.37
CA GLY A 293 37.95 -11.09 -18.86
C GLY A 293 37.98 -10.09 -20.03
N ALA A 294 39.13 -9.47 -20.30
CA ALA A 294 39.25 -8.40 -21.30
C ALA A 294 39.40 -8.91 -22.75
N GLY A 295 39.71 -10.19 -22.95
CA GLY A 295 39.93 -10.76 -24.30
C GLY A 295 38.67 -11.25 -25.01
N LEU A 296 37.56 -11.46 -24.30
CA LEU A 296 36.32 -12.02 -24.85
C LEU A 296 35.18 -10.99 -24.97
N TRP A 297 35.49 -9.70 -24.82
CA TRP A 297 34.53 -8.59 -24.93
C TRP A 297 34.55 -7.91 -26.31
N LEU A 298 35.51 -8.27 -27.17
CA LEU A 298 35.75 -7.62 -28.47
C LEU A 298 35.14 -8.36 -29.68
N TRP A 299 34.31 -9.39 -29.46
CA TRP A 299 33.77 -10.19 -30.56
C TRP A 299 32.34 -10.71 -30.31
N LEU A 300 31.38 -9.83 -30.04
CA LEU A 300 29.94 -10.10 -30.22
C LEU A 300 29.22 -8.81 -30.67
N PRO A 301 28.33 -8.88 -31.66
CA PRO A 301 27.73 -7.69 -32.29
C PRO A 301 26.73 -6.99 -31.36
N ARG A 302 26.71 -5.65 -31.45
CA ARG A 302 25.78 -4.74 -30.76
C ARG A 302 24.33 -5.11 -31.09
N GLN A 303 23.65 -5.74 -30.15
CA GLN A 303 22.19 -5.67 -30.04
C GLN A 303 21.88 -4.68 -28.93
N ASP A 304 21.20 -3.60 -29.29
CA ASP A 304 20.64 -2.63 -28.36
C ASP A 304 19.79 -3.36 -27.31
N ARG A 305 20.32 -3.42 -26.09
CA ARG A 305 19.58 -3.81 -24.89
C ARG A 305 19.78 -2.72 -23.86
N MET A 306 18.80 -1.83 -23.78
CA MET A 306 18.46 -1.14 -22.54
C MET A 306 17.28 -1.92 -21.91
N PRO A 307 17.27 -2.17 -20.59
CA PRO A 307 16.32 -3.07 -19.95
C PRO A 307 14.94 -2.40 -19.75
N PRO A 308 13.81 -3.13 -19.66
CA PRO A 308 12.61 -2.58 -19.07
C PRO A 308 12.79 -2.56 -17.53
N GLU A 309 13.23 -1.41 -17.04
CA GLU A 309 13.07 -1.03 -15.64
C GLU A 309 11.57 -0.83 -15.33
N ALA A 310 11.22 -1.10 -14.08
CA ALA A 310 9.89 -1.02 -13.50
C ALA A 310 9.04 0.18 -13.97
N HIS A 311 7.83 -0.07 -14.46
CA HIS A 311 6.76 0.93 -14.44
C HIS A 311 6.19 1.02 -13.02
N LEU A 312 7.01 1.58 -12.11
CA LEU A 312 6.48 2.41 -11.05
C LEU A 312 5.59 3.45 -11.72
N VAL A 313 4.31 3.56 -11.31
CA VAL A 313 3.40 4.62 -11.74
C VAL A 313 4.12 5.95 -11.56
N ARG A 314 4.64 6.52 -12.65
CA ARG A 314 5.15 7.87 -12.62
C ARG A 314 3.91 8.75 -12.74
N PRO A 315 3.56 9.57 -11.73
CA PRO A 315 2.61 10.65 -11.99
C PRO A 315 3.12 11.40 -13.22
N ILE A 316 2.24 11.67 -14.19
CA ILE A 316 2.66 12.45 -15.36
C ILE A 316 3.26 13.74 -14.81
N PRO A 317 4.53 14.05 -15.15
CA PRO A 317 5.16 15.27 -14.68
C PRO A 317 4.27 16.46 -15.05
N GLY A 318 3.81 17.19 -14.04
CA GLY A 318 2.90 18.31 -14.22
C GLY A 318 1.40 17.99 -14.11
N ASP A 319 0.95 16.75 -14.02
CA ASP A 319 -0.46 16.45 -13.74
C ASP A 319 -0.78 16.80 -12.28
N ARG A 320 -1.76 17.68 -12.08
CA ARG A 320 -2.30 18.00 -10.76
C ARG A 320 -3.82 18.04 -10.85
N SER A 321 -4.41 16.86 -10.97
CA SER A 321 -5.85 16.70 -10.98
C SER A 321 -6.45 16.80 -9.57
N ARG A 322 -7.49 17.62 -9.39
CA ARG A 322 -8.09 17.92 -8.08
C ARG A 322 -9.61 17.75 -8.12
N LEU A 323 -10.19 17.17 -7.06
CA LEU A 323 -11.64 17.24 -6.84
C LEU A 323 -12.00 18.65 -6.36
N ALA A 324 -12.76 19.39 -7.17
CA ALA A 324 -13.18 20.75 -6.87
C ALA A 324 -14.46 20.78 -6.05
N ARG A 325 -15.45 19.96 -6.43
CA ARG A 325 -16.76 19.92 -5.80
C ARG A 325 -17.42 18.56 -5.98
N ASP A 326 -18.07 18.11 -4.92
CA ASP A 326 -19.12 17.11 -4.99
C ASP A 326 -20.44 17.78 -5.38
N VAL A 327 -20.93 17.55 -6.60
CA VAL A 327 -22.01 18.34 -7.21
C VAL A 327 -23.38 17.76 -6.89
N THR A 328 -23.54 16.44 -7.00
CA THR A 328 -24.80 15.75 -6.69
C THR A 328 -24.56 14.65 -5.68
N TYR A 329 -25.51 14.46 -4.77
CA TYR A 329 -25.43 13.47 -3.69
C TYR A 329 -24.12 13.53 -2.89
N PRO A 330 -23.84 14.65 -2.18
CA PRO A 330 -22.67 14.76 -1.29
C PRO A 330 -22.61 13.61 -0.29
N ASP A 331 -21.41 13.29 0.19
CA ASP A 331 -21.21 12.21 1.16
C ASP A 331 -22.15 12.31 2.37
N GLY A 332 -22.79 11.19 2.71
CA GLY A 332 -23.84 11.10 3.72
C GLY A 332 -25.27 11.32 3.19
N SER A 333 -25.45 11.56 1.89
CA SER A 333 -26.77 11.66 1.26
C SER A 333 -27.57 10.35 1.40
N THR A 334 -28.90 10.47 1.43
CA THR A 334 -29.81 9.32 1.45
C THR A 334 -30.44 9.08 0.08
N VAL A 335 -30.59 7.81 -0.30
CA VAL A 335 -31.25 7.37 -1.54
C VAL A 335 -32.22 6.22 -1.24
N ARG A 336 -33.28 6.06 -2.03
CA ARG A 336 -34.22 4.96 -1.82
C ARG A 336 -33.68 3.64 -2.38
N ALA A 337 -34.07 2.55 -1.75
CA ALA A 337 -33.80 1.21 -2.24
C ALA A 337 -34.26 1.04 -3.70
N GLY A 338 -33.38 0.54 -4.57
CA GLY A 338 -33.65 0.35 -6.00
C GLY A 338 -33.64 1.63 -6.85
N GLU A 339 -33.45 2.82 -6.24
CA GLU A 339 -33.38 4.09 -6.96
C GLU A 339 -32.18 4.13 -7.92
N THR A 340 -32.38 4.74 -9.09
CA THR A 340 -31.30 5.08 -10.00
C THR A 340 -31.05 6.58 -9.92
N PHE A 341 -29.81 6.98 -9.66
CA PHE A 341 -29.41 8.37 -9.49
C PHE A 341 -28.11 8.66 -10.24
N VAL A 342 -27.89 9.94 -10.56
CA VAL A 342 -26.67 10.39 -11.26
C VAL A 342 -25.77 11.10 -10.27
N LYS A 343 -24.60 10.51 -10.00
CA LYS A 343 -23.53 11.10 -9.19
C LYS A 343 -22.62 11.93 -10.08
N THR A 344 -22.39 13.19 -9.72
CA THR A 344 -21.57 14.13 -10.49
C THR A 344 -20.51 14.77 -9.61
N TRP A 345 -19.29 14.80 -10.11
CA TRP A 345 -18.17 15.54 -9.53
C TRP A 345 -17.70 16.63 -10.49
N GLN A 346 -17.20 17.72 -9.92
CA GLN A 346 -16.39 18.69 -10.65
C GLN A 346 -14.92 18.45 -10.34
N LEU A 347 -14.12 18.24 -11.38
CA LEU A 347 -12.68 18.05 -11.30
C LEU A 347 -11.98 19.25 -11.94
N ASP A 348 -10.89 19.71 -11.32
CA ASP A 348 -10.05 20.80 -11.86
C ASP A 348 -8.69 20.25 -12.30
N ASN A 349 -8.23 20.68 -13.47
CA ASN A 349 -6.87 20.49 -13.91
C ASN A 349 -6.01 21.66 -13.39
N VAL A 350 -5.46 21.52 -12.18
CA VAL A 350 -4.54 22.53 -11.62
C VAL A 350 -3.07 22.23 -11.95
N GLY A 351 -2.84 21.34 -12.91
CA GLY A 351 -1.53 20.93 -13.39
C GLY A 351 -0.98 21.85 -14.48
N THR A 352 0.07 21.38 -15.14
CA THR A 352 0.70 22.01 -16.32
C THR A 352 0.53 21.17 -17.59
N VAL A 353 -0.12 20.00 -17.50
CA VAL A 353 -0.39 19.12 -18.65
C VAL A 353 -1.89 19.08 -18.96
N PRO A 354 -2.29 19.07 -20.24
CA PRO A 354 -3.68 18.90 -20.62
C PRO A 354 -4.18 17.48 -20.32
N TRP A 355 -5.44 17.37 -19.90
CA TRP A 355 -6.16 16.10 -19.90
C TRP A 355 -6.58 15.77 -21.32
N ARG A 356 -6.08 14.65 -21.81
CA ARG A 356 -6.46 14.02 -23.08
C ARG A 356 -6.65 12.54 -22.82
N ASP A 357 -7.72 11.97 -23.37
CA ASP A 357 -8.05 10.53 -23.28
C ASP A 357 -7.99 10.00 -21.83
N ARG A 358 -8.60 10.76 -20.93
CA ARG A 358 -8.72 10.44 -19.51
C ARG A 358 -10.06 9.78 -19.23
N TYR A 359 -10.09 8.91 -18.23
CA TYR A 359 -11.29 8.22 -17.76
C TYR A 359 -11.33 8.23 -16.23
N LEU A 360 -12.50 8.28 -15.62
CA LEU A 360 -12.69 7.84 -14.24
C LEU A 360 -12.99 6.34 -14.27
N TYR A 361 -12.13 5.55 -13.67
CA TYR A 361 -12.27 4.11 -13.52
C TYR A 361 -12.72 3.78 -12.10
N ARG A 362 -13.76 2.97 -11.99
CA ARG A 362 -14.35 2.51 -10.74
C ARG A 362 -13.39 1.57 -10.05
N GLN A 363 -12.95 1.96 -8.86
CA GLN A 363 -12.06 1.16 -8.02
C GLN A 363 -12.86 0.11 -7.27
N TRP A 364 -12.21 -1.00 -6.92
CA TRP A 364 -12.82 -2.03 -6.08
C TRP A 364 -13.18 -1.46 -4.69
N PRO A 365 -14.34 -1.81 -4.09
CA PRO A 365 -14.71 -1.32 -2.76
C PRO A 365 -13.67 -1.70 -1.71
N TRP A 366 -13.28 -0.71 -0.90
CA TRP A 366 -12.23 -0.86 0.12
C TRP A 366 -12.77 -1.47 1.43
N ASP A 367 -14.09 -1.45 1.65
CA ASP A 367 -14.76 -1.77 2.92
C ASP A 367 -15.87 -2.85 2.85
N GLY A 368 -16.21 -3.44 1.71
CA GLY A 368 -17.31 -4.42 1.68
C GLY A 368 -17.77 -4.91 0.31
N GLU A 369 -18.99 -5.44 0.28
CA GLU A 369 -19.69 -5.90 -0.93
C GLU A 369 -19.93 -4.74 -1.91
N ASP A 370 -19.86 -5.04 -3.20
CA ASP A 370 -20.00 -4.08 -4.29
C ASP A 370 -21.48 -3.73 -4.56
N LEU A 371 -22.15 -3.10 -3.60
CA LEU A 371 -23.61 -3.08 -3.52
C LEU A 371 -24.30 -2.07 -4.46
N CYS A 372 -23.69 -0.91 -4.75
CA CYS A 372 -24.23 -0.02 -5.78
C CYS A 372 -23.68 -0.37 -7.15
N GLN A 373 -24.57 -0.59 -8.11
CA GLN A 373 -24.20 -0.93 -9.47
C GLN A 373 -24.05 0.34 -10.31
N THR A 374 -23.09 0.35 -11.22
CA THR A 374 -22.97 1.38 -12.26
C THR A 374 -23.02 0.69 -13.62
N GLU A 375 -23.60 1.33 -14.62
CA GLU A 375 -23.70 0.74 -15.97
C GLU A 375 -22.31 0.51 -16.59
N HIS A 376 -21.39 1.43 -16.35
CA HIS A 376 -20.03 1.35 -16.83
C HIS A 376 -19.03 1.35 -15.67
N ARG A 377 -17.95 0.57 -15.82
CA ARG A 377 -16.80 0.57 -14.90
C ARG A 377 -15.84 1.72 -15.19
N SER A 378 -15.95 2.37 -16.34
CA SER A 378 -15.18 3.55 -16.68
C SER A 378 -16.06 4.60 -17.35
N VAL A 379 -15.80 5.87 -17.07
CA VAL A 379 -16.48 7.00 -17.72
C VAL A 379 -15.44 7.99 -18.23
N ARG A 380 -15.60 8.46 -19.47
CA ARG A 380 -14.67 9.42 -20.07
C ARG A 380 -14.68 10.73 -19.30
N VAL A 381 -13.49 11.24 -18.98
CA VAL A 381 -13.29 12.59 -18.46
C VAL A 381 -13.13 13.53 -19.66
N PRO A 382 -13.88 14.65 -19.71
CA PRO A 382 -13.72 15.63 -20.77
C PRO A 382 -12.28 16.15 -20.92
N ASP A 383 -11.87 16.38 -22.16
CA ASP A 383 -10.56 16.98 -22.44
C ASP A 383 -10.48 18.38 -21.84
N THR A 384 -9.45 18.63 -21.03
CA THR A 384 -9.37 19.82 -20.17
C THR A 384 -7.96 20.36 -20.12
N ASP A 385 -7.77 21.60 -20.53
CA ASP A 385 -6.47 22.27 -20.46
C ASP A 385 -6.08 22.66 -19.03
N PRO A 386 -4.78 22.89 -18.76
CA PRO A 386 -4.33 23.47 -17.48
C PRO A 386 -5.13 24.71 -17.09
N GLY A 387 -5.61 24.74 -15.85
CA GLY A 387 -6.48 25.77 -15.29
C GLY A 387 -7.98 25.58 -15.58
N GLY A 388 -8.36 24.57 -16.36
CA GLY A 388 -9.75 24.24 -16.67
C GLY A 388 -10.43 23.32 -15.64
N SER A 389 -11.74 23.15 -15.81
CA SER A 389 -12.57 22.24 -15.01
C SER A 389 -13.44 21.36 -15.89
N ALA A 390 -13.71 20.14 -15.43
CA ALA A 390 -14.63 19.20 -16.07
C ALA A 390 -15.68 18.69 -15.09
N LEU A 391 -16.90 18.50 -15.57
CA LEU A 391 -17.93 17.72 -14.88
C LEU A 391 -17.86 16.28 -15.38
N VAL A 392 -17.88 15.34 -14.44
CA VAL A 392 -17.93 13.91 -14.74
C VAL A 392 -19.08 13.30 -13.97
N SER A 393 -19.94 12.58 -14.68
CA SER A 393 -21.17 12.01 -14.13
C SER A 393 -21.20 10.49 -14.33
N VAL A 394 -21.69 9.78 -13.32
CA VAL A 394 -21.88 8.33 -13.35
C VAL A 394 -23.32 8.02 -12.93
N GLU A 395 -23.99 7.15 -13.68
CA GLU A 395 -25.29 6.61 -13.28
C GLU A 395 -25.07 5.47 -12.29
N VAL A 396 -25.79 5.51 -11.17
CA VAL A 396 -25.68 4.58 -10.05
C VAL A 396 -27.06 4.02 -9.71
N ARG A 397 -27.14 2.70 -9.55
CA ARG A 397 -28.32 1.99 -9.06
C ARG A 397 -28.08 1.53 -7.63
N ALA A 398 -28.94 2.00 -6.72
CA ALA A 398 -28.93 1.58 -5.32
C ALA A 398 -29.45 0.14 -5.17
N PRO A 399 -28.91 -0.64 -4.22
CA PRO A 399 -29.43 -1.97 -3.89
C PRO A 399 -30.87 -1.92 -3.36
N MET A 400 -31.54 -3.06 -3.37
CA MET A 400 -32.91 -3.20 -2.84
C MET A 400 -32.96 -3.25 -1.31
N GLU A 401 -31.84 -3.55 -0.66
CA GLU A 401 -31.75 -3.64 0.79
C GLU A 401 -31.13 -2.37 1.39
N PRO A 402 -31.64 -1.88 2.54
CA PRO A 402 -31.02 -0.75 3.24
C PRO A 402 -29.58 -1.07 3.64
N THR A 403 -28.65 -0.22 3.23
CA THR A 403 -27.21 -0.40 3.45
C THR A 403 -26.48 0.93 3.30
N ARG A 404 -25.22 0.98 3.72
CA ARG A 404 -24.31 2.07 3.35
C ARG A 404 -23.56 1.66 2.09
N CYS A 405 -23.49 2.56 1.13
CA CYS A 405 -22.83 2.30 -0.14
C CYS A 405 -21.75 3.34 -0.39
N LYS A 406 -20.50 2.88 -0.40
CA LYS A 406 -19.33 3.70 -0.65
C LYS A 406 -18.56 3.17 -1.85
N VAL A 407 -18.37 3.99 -2.87
CA VAL A 407 -17.72 3.58 -4.13
C VAL A 407 -16.64 4.56 -4.51
N TYR A 408 -15.46 4.01 -4.82
CA TYR A 408 -14.26 4.76 -5.13
C TYR A 408 -14.00 4.79 -6.65
N TRP A 409 -13.38 5.85 -7.12
CA TRP A 409 -13.06 6.11 -8.52
C TRP A 409 -11.68 6.73 -8.63
N LYS A 410 -10.94 6.40 -9.68
CA LYS A 410 -9.58 6.89 -9.94
C LYS A 410 -9.49 7.35 -11.38
N MET A 411 -8.81 8.47 -11.62
CA MET A 411 -8.55 8.89 -13.00
C MET A 411 -7.51 7.94 -13.61
N VAL A 412 -7.74 7.47 -14.84
CA VAL A 412 -6.84 6.64 -15.64
C VAL A 412 -6.73 7.18 -17.07
N ASP A 413 -5.75 6.72 -17.85
CA ASP A 413 -5.64 6.98 -19.30
C ASP A 413 -6.35 5.86 -20.07
N ALA A 414 -6.27 5.93 -21.40
CA ALA A 414 -6.78 4.90 -22.29
C ALA A 414 -6.17 3.51 -22.05
N ASP A 415 -4.94 3.43 -21.52
CA ASP A 415 -4.23 2.18 -21.23
C ASP A 415 -4.49 1.67 -19.79
N GLY A 416 -5.29 2.39 -19.00
CA GLY A 416 -5.60 2.05 -17.61
C GLY A 416 -4.54 2.45 -16.58
N ASN A 417 -3.51 3.21 -16.98
CA ASN A 417 -2.51 3.71 -16.03
C ASN A 417 -3.14 4.73 -15.08
N HIS A 418 -2.79 4.68 -13.80
CA HIS A 418 -3.40 5.56 -12.80
C HIS A 418 -2.89 7.01 -12.89
N PHE A 419 -3.83 7.96 -12.82
CA PHE A 419 -3.63 9.40 -12.68
C PHE A 419 -4.28 9.92 -11.39
N MET A 420 -4.08 11.21 -11.11
CA MET A 420 -4.15 11.86 -9.80
C MET A 420 -2.96 11.54 -8.90
N PRO A 421 -2.19 12.56 -8.45
CA PRO A 421 -1.02 12.38 -7.59
C PRO A 421 -1.35 11.87 -6.18
N HIS A 422 -2.62 11.89 -5.77
CA HIS A 422 -3.09 11.32 -4.51
C HIS A 422 -3.58 9.88 -4.74
N LEU A 423 -3.02 8.91 -4.02
CA LEU A 423 -3.29 7.48 -4.17
C LEU A 423 -4.75 7.10 -3.86
N SER A 424 -5.47 7.92 -3.10
CA SER A 424 -6.82 7.66 -2.56
C SER A 424 -8.02 8.03 -3.46
N GLY A 425 -7.82 8.39 -4.74
CA GLY A 425 -8.91 8.61 -5.70
C GLY A 425 -9.99 9.63 -5.25
N ILE A 426 -11.17 9.57 -5.87
CA ILE A 426 -12.40 10.26 -5.42
C ILE A 426 -13.46 9.21 -5.09
N PHE A 427 -14.51 9.56 -4.33
CA PHE A 427 -15.57 8.61 -3.99
C PHE A 427 -16.94 9.27 -3.86
N PHE A 428 -17.95 8.44 -3.64
CA PHE A 428 -19.22 8.84 -3.05
C PHE A 428 -19.57 7.90 -1.91
N ASP A 429 -20.30 8.41 -0.92
CA ASP A 429 -20.80 7.67 0.24
C ASP A 429 -22.29 8.00 0.46
N VAL A 430 -23.18 7.04 0.22
CA VAL A 430 -24.64 7.22 0.37
C VAL A 430 -25.25 6.18 1.29
N THR A 431 -26.31 6.56 1.99
CA THR A 431 -27.12 5.65 2.82
C THR A 431 -28.40 5.28 2.08
N VAL A 432 -28.57 3.99 1.79
CA VAL A 432 -29.76 3.44 1.16
C VAL A 432 -30.81 3.20 2.23
N VAL A 433 -31.97 3.82 2.07
CA VAL A 433 -33.12 3.71 2.98
C VAL A 433 -34.31 3.08 2.26
N ARG A 434 -35.27 2.55 3.01
CA ARG A 434 -36.50 1.95 2.44
C ARG A 434 -37.38 2.95 1.72
#